data_AF-U6CZ53-F1
#
_entry.id   AF-U6CZ53-F1
#
_cell.length_a   1.000
_cell.length_b   1.000
_cell.length_c   1.000
_cell.angle_alpha   90.00
_cell.angle_beta   90.00
_cell.angle_gamma   90.00
#
_symmetry.space_group_name_H-M   'P 1'
#
loop_
_entity.id
_entity.type
_entity.pdbx_description
1 polymer ?
#
loop_
_entity_poly.entity_id
_entity_poly.type
_entity_poly.pdbx_seq_one_letter_code
_entity_poly.pdbx_strand_id
1 'polypeptide(L)'
;VYDINKIAKEIKLPGAFILGAGAGPFQTLGFNCEFMPVIQTESEHKPPVNGSYFARVNPADGGCLLEKYSEKYHDFGCALLANLFASEGQPGK
;
A
#
# COMPACT_ATOMS: atom_id res chain seq x y z
N VAL A 1 0.57 -8.23 10.84
CA VAL A 1 0.13 -7.96 9.46
C VAL A 1 -1.03 -6.98 9.55
N TYR A 2 -1.06 -5.98 8.67
CA TYR A 2 -2.05 -4.89 8.69
C TYR A 2 -2.74 -4.76 7.32
N ASP A 3 -3.88 -4.05 7.30
CA ASP A 3 -4.69 -3.80 6.11
C ASP A 3 -4.98 -2.30 6.02
N ILE A 4 -4.55 -1.66 4.93
CA ILE A 4 -4.62 -0.21 4.76
C ILE A 4 -6.06 0.29 4.64
N ASN A 5 -7.00 -0.52 4.10
CA ASN A 5 -8.42 -0.14 4.13
C ASN A 5 -8.97 -0.11 5.56
N LYS A 6 -8.55 -1.05 6.41
CA LYS A 6 -8.95 -1.05 7.82
C LYS A 6 -8.32 0.11 8.60
N ILE A 7 -7.05 0.41 8.32
CA ILE A 7 -6.35 1.57 8.92
C ILE A 7 -7.11 2.86 8.60
N ALA A 8 -7.55 3.07 7.35
CA ALA A 8 -8.33 4.26 6.97
C ALA A 8 -9.60 4.43 7.82
N LYS A 9 -10.32 3.34 8.08
CA LYS A 9 -11.49 3.34 8.97
C LYS A 9 -11.10 3.65 10.41
N GLU A 10 -9.99 3.09 10.90
CA GLU A 10 -9.49 3.27 12.28
C GLU A 10 -9.04 4.71 12.57
N ILE A 11 -8.39 5.38 11.60
CA ILE A 11 -8.00 6.79 11.71
C ILE A 11 -9.16 7.77 11.44
N LYS A 12 -10.40 7.25 11.36
CA LYS A 12 -11.64 8.02 11.14
C LYS A 12 -11.68 8.76 9.80
N LEU A 13 -11.02 8.23 8.76
CA LEU A 13 -11.05 8.75 7.39
C LEU A 13 -11.30 7.61 6.39
N PRO A 14 -12.48 6.97 6.39
CA PRO A 14 -12.83 6.00 5.36
C PRO A 14 -12.79 6.67 3.97
N GLY A 15 -12.28 5.97 2.96
CA GLY A 15 -12.06 6.58 1.65
C GLY A 15 -10.81 7.46 1.55
N ALA A 16 -9.93 7.45 2.55
CA ALA A 16 -8.66 8.15 2.49
C ALA A 16 -7.85 7.77 1.25
N PHE A 17 -7.22 8.76 0.64
CA PHE A 17 -6.05 8.61 -0.20
C PHE A 17 -4.80 8.58 0.68
N ILE A 18 -4.05 7.48 0.61
CA ILE A 18 -2.93 7.18 1.51
C ILE A 18 -1.63 7.08 0.70
N LEU A 19 -0.62 7.80 1.19
CA LEU A 19 0.78 7.76 0.75
C LEU A 19 1.67 7.38 1.93
N GLY A 20 2.91 6.94 1.67
CA GLY A 20 3.87 6.73 2.74
C GLY A 20 5.00 5.75 2.41
N ALA A 21 5.50 5.10 3.46
CA ALA A 21 6.52 4.06 3.39
C ALA A 21 6.24 2.98 4.45
N GLY A 22 6.62 1.73 4.15
CA GLY A 22 6.50 0.63 5.10
C GLY A 22 7.13 -0.66 4.59
N ALA A 23 7.03 -1.72 5.39
CA ALA A 23 7.43 -3.05 4.92
C ALA A 23 6.27 -3.72 4.18
N GLY A 24 6.57 -4.36 3.04
CA GLY A 24 5.54 -4.97 2.22
C GLY A 24 4.98 -6.26 2.80
N PRO A 25 3.81 -6.70 2.31
CA PRO A 25 3.07 -7.83 2.87
C PRO A 25 3.75 -9.17 2.53
N PHE A 26 4.79 -9.55 3.27
CA PHE A 26 5.53 -10.80 3.04
C PHE A 26 4.64 -12.05 3.12
N GLN A 27 3.54 -12.01 3.88
CA GLN A 27 2.56 -13.09 3.96
C GLN A 27 1.78 -13.31 2.65
N THR A 28 1.66 -12.28 1.81
CA THR A 28 1.05 -12.35 0.48
C THR A 28 2.12 -12.59 -0.59
N LEU A 29 3.25 -11.88 -0.48
CA LEU A 29 4.32 -11.86 -1.48
C LEU A 29 5.22 -13.10 -1.43
N GLY A 30 5.39 -13.72 -0.26
CA GLY A 30 6.33 -14.81 -0.03
C GLY A 30 7.79 -14.37 0.12
N PHE A 31 8.06 -13.07 0.20
CA PHE A 31 9.38 -12.48 0.39
C PHE A 31 9.28 -11.11 1.07
N ASN A 32 10.40 -10.64 1.64
CA ASN A 32 10.49 -9.28 2.17
C ASN A 32 10.66 -8.25 1.04
N CYS A 33 10.07 -7.08 1.21
CA CYS A 33 10.23 -5.95 0.29
C CYS A 33 9.96 -4.63 1.00
N GLU A 34 10.49 -3.56 0.42
CA GLU A 34 10.10 -2.18 0.74
C GLU A 34 8.76 -1.88 0.05
N PHE A 35 7.87 -1.17 0.73
CA PHE A 35 6.52 -0.88 0.24
C PHE A 35 6.29 0.62 0.11
N MET A 36 5.79 1.02 -1.06
CA MET A 36 5.45 2.39 -1.41
C MET A 36 3.93 2.48 -1.56
N PRO A 37 3.19 2.63 -0.44
CA PRO A 37 1.73 2.72 -0.46
C PRO A 37 1.27 3.93 -1.26
N VAL A 38 0.43 3.68 -2.25
CA VAL A 38 -0.31 4.68 -3.03
C VAL A 38 -1.72 4.15 -3.21
N ILE A 39 -2.61 4.46 -2.27
CA ILE A 39 -3.89 3.74 -2.14
C ILE A 39 -5.05 4.72 -1.99
N GLN A 40 -6.04 4.59 -2.87
CA GLN A 40 -7.40 5.07 -2.62
C GLN A 40 -8.13 3.97 -1.85
N THR A 41 -8.42 4.19 -0.58
CA THR A 41 -9.13 3.20 0.23
C THR A 41 -10.63 3.19 -0.05
N GLU A 42 -11.29 2.13 0.39
CA GLU A 42 -12.71 1.91 0.18
C GLU A 42 -13.57 2.98 0.89
N SER A 43 -14.59 3.47 0.19
CA SER A 43 -15.68 4.27 0.77
C SER A 43 -17.01 3.85 0.16
N GLU A 44 -18.12 4.34 0.73
CA GLU A 44 -19.47 4.12 0.17
C GLU A 44 -19.62 4.67 -1.26
N HIS A 45 -18.83 5.68 -1.64
CA HIS A 45 -18.96 6.37 -2.92
C HIS A 45 -17.90 6.01 -3.95
N LYS A 46 -16.81 5.35 -3.55
CA LYS A 46 -15.67 5.05 -4.44
C LYS A 46 -15.11 3.65 -4.16
N PRO A 47 -14.93 2.82 -5.21
CA PRO A 47 -14.24 1.56 -5.08
C PRO A 47 -12.77 1.79 -4.73
N PRO A 48 -12.15 0.89 -3.95
CA PRO A 48 -10.75 1.05 -3.59
C PRO A 48 -9.84 0.79 -4.79
N VAL A 49 -8.73 1.53 -4.86
CA VAL A 49 -7.69 1.36 -5.90
C VAL A 49 -6.33 1.28 -5.22
N ASN A 50 -5.64 0.17 -5.43
CA ASN A 50 -4.27 -0.02 -4.96
C ASN A 50 -3.28 0.30 -6.10
N GLY A 51 -2.72 1.50 -6.08
CA GLY A 51 -1.68 1.95 -7.02
C GLY A 51 -0.25 1.76 -6.48
N SER A 52 -0.09 1.01 -5.39
CA SER A 52 1.19 0.87 -4.69
C SER A 52 2.22 0.12 -5.51
N TYR A 53 3.48 0.35 -5.16
CA TYR A 53 4.62 -0.40 -5.66
C TYR A 53 5.32 -1.11 -4.51
N PHE A 54 6.10 -2.13 -4.84
CA PHE A 54 7.05 -2.73 -3.91
C PHE A 54 8.40 -2.94 -4.58
N ALA A 55 9.47 -2.82 -3.79
CA ALA A 55 10.84 -3.03 -4.24
C ALA A 55 11.48 -4.17 -3.43
N ARG A 56 12.10 -5.13 -4.12
CA ARG A 56 12.80 -6.26 -3.50
C ARG A 56 14.16 -6.49 -4.14
N VAL A 57 15.03 -7.21 -3.44
CA VAL A 57 16.30 -7.67 -4.00
C VAL A 57 16.04 -8.71 -5.10
N ASN A 58 16.62 -8.50 -6.26
CA ASN A 58 16.61 -9.47 -7.35
C ASN A 58 17.47 -10.68 -6.96
N PRO A 59 16.93 -11.90 -6.89
CA PRO A 59 17.75 -13.07 -6.60
C PRO A 59 18.74 -13.42 -7.73
N ALA A 60 18.55 -12.90 -8.95
CA ALA A 60 19.41 -13.21 -10.09
C ALA A 60 20.75 -12.45 -10.07
N ASP A 61 20.75 -11.19 -9.66
CA ASP A 61 21.91 -10.28 -9.75
C ASP A 61 22.12 -9.37 -8.52
N GLY A 62 21.26 -9.47 -7.50
CA GLY A 62 21.31 -8.62 -6.31
C GLY A 62 20.80 -7.18 -6.52
N GLY A 63 20.30 -6.84 -7.70
CA GLY A 63 19.76 -5.52 -8.02
C GLY A 63 18.39 -5.24 -7.38
N CYS A 64 17.80 -4.08 -7.71
CA CYS A 64 16.45 -3.72 -7.27
C CYS A 64 15.41 -4.14 -8.31
N LEU A 65 14.43 -4.95 -7.91
CA LEU A 65 13.22 -5.21 -8.68
C LEU A 65 12.07 -4.37 -8.13
N LEU A 66 11.61 -3.41 -8.92
CA LEU A 66 10.45 -2.58 -8.64
C LEU A 66 9.26 -3.09 -9.44
N GLU A 67 8.16 -3.36 -8.76
CA GLU A 67 6.97 -3.95 -9.37
C GLU A 67 5.70 -3.24 -8.88
N LYS A 68 4.68 -3.16 -9.74
CA LYS A 68 3.38 -2.60 -9.36
C LYS A 68 2.58 -3.66 -8.63
N TYR A 69 2.11 -3.33 -7.43
CA TYR A 69 1.45 -4.31 -6.56
C TYR A 69 0.21 -4.93 -7.21
N SER A 70 -0.62 -4.09 -7.83
CA SER A 70 -1.89 -4.50 -8.46
C SER A 70 -1.76 -5.43 -9.66
N GLU A 71 -0.56 -5.57 -10.24
CA GLU A 71 -0.33 -6.49 -11.36
C GLU A 71 -0.21 -7.94 -10.90
N LYS A 72 0.07 -8.15 -9.62
CA LYS A 72 0.27 -9.49 -9.03
C LYS A 72 -0.71 -9.81 -7.91
N TYR A 73 -1.19 -8.79 -7.18
CA TYR A 73 -1.99 -8.96 -5.98
C TYR A 73 -3.12 -7.93 -5.93
N HIS A 74 -4.24 -8.30 -5.32
CA HIS A 74 -5.46 -7.48 -5.29
C HIS A 74 -5.92 -7.12 -3.86
N ASP A 75 -5.08 -7.38 -2.85
CA ASP A 75 -5.35 -6.99 -1.46
C ASP A 75 -4.78 -5.59 -1.12
N PHE A 76 -4.92 -5.19 0.15
CA PHE A 76 -4.47 -3.91 0.70
C PHE A 76 -3.53 -4.11 1.89
N GLY A 77 -2.76 -5.20 1.88
CA GLY A 77 -1.90 -5.60 2.98
C GLY A 77 -0.61 -4.78 3.09
N CYS A 78 -0.14 -4.60 4.32
CA CYS A 78 1.25 -4.26 4.64
C CYS A 78 1.71 -5.02 5.89
N ALA A 79 3.00 -5.00 6.20
CA ALA A 79 3.55 -5.76 7.31
C ALA A 79 4.49 -4.92 8.19
N LEU A 80 4.70 -5.39 9.42
CA LEU A 80 5.62 -4.87 10.44
C LEU A 80 5.39 -3.42 10.88
N LEU A 81 5.54 -2.46 9.96
CA LEU A 81 5.43 -1.02 10.20
C LEU A 81 4.95 -0.29 8.94
N ALA A 82 4.30 0.85 9.14
CA ALA A 82 3.97 1.80 8.09
C ALA A 82 3.94 3.22 8.66
N ASN A 83 4.60 4.14 7.97
CA ASN A 83 4.51 5.58 8.21
C ASN A 83 3.67 6.19 7.08
N LEU A 84 2.48 6.66 7.41
CA LEU A 84 1.44 7.00 6.43
C LEU A 84 1.01 8.46 6.54
N PHE A 85 0.81 9.08 5.39
CA PHE A 85 0.08 10.33 5.22
C PHE A 85 -1.28 10.00 4.60
N ALA A 86 -2.37 10.47 5.21
CA ALA A 86 -3.74 10.24 4.76
C ALA A 86 -4.46 11.57 4.51
N SER A 87 -5.21 11.65 3.41
CA SER A 87 -6.04 12.80 3.07
C SER A 87 -7.29 12.37 2.29
N GLU A 88 -8.18 13.32 1.97
CA GLU A 88 -9.34 13.06 1.09
C GLU A 88 -8.95 12.95 -0.40
N GLY A 89 -7.67 13.17 -0.74
CA GLY A 89 -7.19 13.11 -2.12
C GLY A 89 -7.76 14.18 -3.06
N GLN A 90 -8.31 15.26 -2.51
CA GLN A 90 -8.94 16.33 -3.29
C GLN A 90 -7.91 17.39 -3.73
N PRO A 91 -8.18 18.11 -4.83
CA PRO A 91 -7.46 19.34 -5.14
C PRO A 91 -7.52 20.33 -3.96
N GLY A 92 -6.47 21.12 -3.81
CA GLY A 92 -6.33 22.15 -2.78
C GLY A 92 -6.01 23.51 -3.38
N LYS A 93 -5.60 24.46 -2.53
CA LYS A 93 -5.25 25.82 -2.94
C LYS A 93 -4.19 25.88 -4.02
#